data_AF-A0A522WJT0-F1
#
_entry.id   AF-A0A522WJT0-F1
#
_cell.length_a   1.000
_cell.length_b   1.000
_cell.length_c   1.000
_cell.angle_alpha   90.00
_cell.angle_beta   90.00
_cell.angle_gamma   90.00
#
_symmetry.space_group_name_H-M   'P 1'
#
loop_
_entity.id
_entity.type
_entity.pdbx_description
1 polymer ?
#
loop_
_entity_poly.entity_id
_entity_poly.type
_entity_poly.pdbx_seq_one_letter_code
_entity_poly.pdbx_strand_id
1 'polypeptide(L)'
;VFTTGGTGVTPRDVTPEATKAVIERELPGMSEAMRAQSLKKTPNAMISRAVCGIRKQTLIINLPGSPRAVRENLAVVLPAINHAVEKIKGSPSECAVP
;
A
#
# COMPACT_ATOMS: atom_id res chain seq x y z
N VAL A 1 -0.34 -7.29 -6.64
CA VAL A 1 -1.56 -7.77 -5.96
C VAL A 1 -2.16 -6.62 -5.18
N PHE A 2 -3.46 -6.40 -5.33
CA PHE A 2 -4.21 -5.45 -4.50
C PHE A 2 -5.18 -6.21 -3.60
N THR A 3 -5.26 -5.82 -2.34
CA THR A 3 -6.32 -6.26 -1.43
C THR A 3 -7.21 -5.07 -1.07
N THR A 4 -8.45 -5.33 -0.67
CA THR A 4 -9.40 -4.28 -0.25
C THR A 4 -10.10 -4.71 1.04
N GLY A 5 -10.16 -3.79 2.01
CA GLY A 5 -10.81 -4.03 3.30
C GLY A 5 -9.97 -4.85 4.30
N GLY A 6 -10.50 -4.99 5.51
CA GLY A 6 -9.83 -5.73 6.59
C GLY A 6 -8.61 -5.01 7.19
N THR A 7 -8.48 -3.69 6.99
CA THR A 7 -7.34 -2.88 7.44
C THR A 7 -7.65 -1.96 8.63
N GLY A 8 -8.87 -2.04 9.19
CA GLY A 8 -9.28 -1.30 10.36
C GLY A 8 -8.73 -1.86 11.67
N VAL A 9 -9.42 -1.52 12.76
CA VAL A 9 -9.07 -1.93 14.13
C VAL A 9 -10.09 -2.89 14.74
N THR A 10 -11.05 -3.39 13.96
CA THR A 10 -12.01 -4.37 14.47
C THR A 10 -11.31 -5.74 14.64
N PRO A 11 -11.79 -6.62 15.53
CA PRO A 11 -11.17 -7.93 15.74
C PRO A 11 -11.08 -8.83 14.49
N ARG A 12 -11.87 -8.53 13.44
CA ARG A 12 -11.87 -9.28 12.17
C ARG A 12 -10.96 -8.67 11.10
N ASP A 13 -10.43 -7.47 11.34
CA ASP A 13 -9.56 -6.77 10.39
C ASP A 13 -8.14 -7.34 10.45
N VAL A 14 -7.88 -8.40 9.67
CA VAL A 14 -6.62 -9.17 9.71
C VAL A 14 -5.79 -9.10 8.41
N THR A 15 -6.20 -8.26 7.45
CA THR A 15 -5.49 -8.12 6.15
C THR A 15 -4.02 -7.69 6.31
N PRO A 16 -3.67 -6.74 7.20
CA PRO A 16 -2.28 -6.35 7.44
C PRO A 16 -1.42 -7.49 7.98
N GLU A 17 -1.91 -8.28 8.94
CA GLU A 17 -1.21 -9.44 9.49
C GLU A 17 -0.96 -10.49 8.43
N ALA A 18 -2.00 -10.83 7.65
CA ALA A 18 -1.88 -11.78 6.55
C ALA A 18 -0.85 -11.31 5.50
N THR A 19 -0.81 -10.01 5.24
CA THR A 19 0.17 -9.41 4.33
C THR A 19 1.57 -9.48 4.92
N LYS A 20 1.76 -9.07 6.18
CA LYS A 20 3.05 -9.14 6.90
C LYS A 20 3.59 -10.56 7.01
N ALA A 21 2.72 -11.56 7.14
CA ALA A 21 3.13 -12.96 7.23
C ALA A 21 3.70 -13.53 5.91
N VAL A 22 3.44 -12.88 4.77
CA VAL A 22 3.86 -13.41 3.45
C VAL A 22 4.87 -12.53 2.71
N ILE A 23 5.02 -11.26 3.08
CA ILE A 23 6.02 -10.37 2.47
C ILE A 23 7.42 -10.65 3.03
N GLU A 24 8.43 -10.46 2.20
CA GLU A 24 9.84 -10.57 2.55
C GLU A 24 10.43 -9.21 2.94
N ARG A 25 9.86 -8.12 2.40
CA ARG A 25 10.28 -6.73 2.68
C ARG A 25 9.06 -5.82 2.79
N GLU A 26 8.99 -5.02 3.84
CA GLU A 26 8.00 -3.94 3.96
C GLU A 26 8.35 -2.77 3.03
N LEU A 27 7.32 -2.07 2.55
CA LEU A 27 7.44 -0.86 1.75
C LEU A 27 6.66 0.29 2.43
N PRO A 28 7.14 0.76 3.60
CA PRO A 28 6.38 1.65 4.48
C PRO A 28 5.99 2.96 3.80
N GLY A 29 6.85 3.53 2.95
CA GLY A 29 6.60 4.81 2.27
C GLY A 29 5.30 4.84 1.44
N MET A 30 4.89 3.73 0.81
CA MET A 30 3.60 3.68 0.11
C MET A 30 2.42 3.72 1.10
N SER A 31 2.52 2.98 2.21
CA SER A 31 1.48 2.96 3.25
C SER A 31 1.37 4.29 3.99
N GLU A 32 2.49 4.97 4.20
CA GLU A 32 2.57 6.31 4.79
C GLU A 32 1.96 7.36 3.86
N ALA A 33 2.31 7.37 2.57
CA ALA A 33 1.75 8.29 1.59
C ALA A 33 0.21 8.16 1.50
N MET A 34 -0.29 6.92 1.46
CA MET A 34 -1.72 6.62 1.49
C MET A 34 -2.41 7.16 2.75
N ARG A 35 -1.86 6.89 3.94
CA ARG A 35 -2.38 7.43 5.21
C ARG A 35 -2.32 8.95 5.24
N ALA A 36 -1.20 9.56 4.85
CA ALA A 36 -1.00 11.00 4.84
C ALA A 36 -2.03 11.71 3.93
N GLN A 37 -2.31 11.16 2.75
CA GLN A 37 -3.34 11.72 1.88
C GLN A 37 -4.76 11.53 2.45
N SER A 38 -5.03 10.38 3.07
CA SER A 38 -6.33 10.12 3.71
C SER A 38 -6.56 11.01 4.93
N LEU A 39 -5.50 11.34 5.68
CA LEU A 39 -5.54 12.24 6.85
C LEU A 39 -6.00 13.66 6.50
N LYS A 40 -5.74 14.12 5.27
CA LYS A 40 -6.25 15.42 4.78
C LYS A 40 -7.78 15.46 4.68
N LYS A 41 -8.45 14.31 4.74
CA LYS A 41 -9.91 14.17 4.56
C LYS A 41 -10.63 13.74 5.83
N THR A 42 -9.97 12.96 6.68
CA THR A 42 -10.54 12.50 7.94
C THR A 42 -9.43 12.15 8.94
N PRO A 43 -9.56 12.56 10.21
CA PRO A 43 -8.62 12.14 11.25
C PRO A 43 -8.61 10.61 11.43
N ASN A 44 -9.72 9.94 11.13
CA ASN A 44 -9.86 8.48 11.25
C ASN A 44 -8.92 7.70 10.29
N ALA A 45 -8.26 8.37 9.35
CA ALA A 45 -7.22 7.71 8.56
C ALA A 45 -6.04 7.20 9.41
N MET A 46 -5.81 7.78 10.60
CA MET A 46 -4.72 7.37 11.50
C MET A 46 -4.87 5.94 12.04
N ILE A 47 -6.09 5.42 12.14
CA ILE A 47 -6.34 4.07 12.67
C ILE A 47 -6.20 2.98 11.60
N SER A 48 -5.95 3.33 10.34
CA SER A 48 -5.71 2.36 9.28
C SER A 48 -4.38 1.63 9.48
N ARG A 49 -4.46 0.30 9.55
CA ARG A 49 -3.31 -0.59 9.72
C ARG A 49 -2.78 -1.12 8.38
N ALA A 50 -3.22 -0.56 7.25
CA ALA A 50 -2.79 -0.97 5.92
C ALA A 50 -1.26 -0.99 5.76
N VAL A 51 -0.75 -2.04 5.10
CA VAL A 51 0.67 -2.26 4.81
C VAL A 51 0.87 -2.46 3.31
N CYS A 52 2.04 -2.07 2.83
CA CYS A 52 2.54 -2.42 1.51
C CYS A 52 3.84 -3.19 1.67
N GLY A 53 4.11 -4.13 0.76
CA GLY A 53 5.33 -4.92 0.82
C GLY A 53 5.57 -5.74 -0.43
N ILE A 54 6.71 -6.43 -0.43
CA ILE A 54 7.22 -7.19 -1.56
C ILE A 54 7.33 -8.66 -1.15
N ARG A 55 6.80 -9.55 -1.97
CA ARG A 55 7.01 -11.01 -1.88
C ARG A 55 7.58 -11.50 -3.20
N LYS A 56 8.81 -12.02 -3.20
CA LYS A 56 9.55 -12.35 -4.42
C LYS A 56 9.56 -11.15 -5.37
N GLN A 57 8.98 -11.30 -6.56
CA GLN A 57 8.85 -10.24 -7.57
C GLN A 57 7.46 -9.57 -7.57
N THR A 58 6.68 -9.72 -6.50
CA THR A 58 5.30 -9.22 -6.42
C THR A 58 5.18 -8.09 -5.41
N LEU A 59 4.69 -6.94 -5.89
CA LEU A 59 4.23 -5.84 -5.03
C LEU A 59 2.83 -6.15 -4.50
N ILE A 60 2.63 -6.03 -3.19
CA ILE A 60 1.36 -6.20 -2.49
C ILE A 60 0.99 -4.89 -1.81
N ILE A 61 -0.22 -4.38 -2.06
CA ILE A 61 -0.74 -3.12 -1.53
C ILE A 61 -2.10 -3.38 -0.88
N ASN A 62 -2.25 -3.07 0.41
CA ASN A 62 -3.54 -3.09 1.09
C ASN A 62 -4.28 -1.76 0.86
N LEU A 63 -5.46 -1.83 0.25
CA LEU A 63 -6.33 -0.67 0.05
C LEU A 63 -7.49 -0.67 1.06
N PRO A 64 -8.08 0.51 1.36
CA PRO A 64 -9.26 0.60 2.21
C PRO A 64 -10.48 -0.14 1.62
N GLY A 65 -11.51 -0.40 2.43
CA GLY A 65 -12.67 -1.18 1.99
C GLY A 65 -13.68 -0.45 1.11
N SER A 66 -13.80 0.89 1.19
CA SER A 66 -14.80 1.63 0.42
C SER A 66 -14.31 1.99 -0.99
N PRO A 67 -15.14 1.89 -2.04
CA PRO A 67 -14.72 2.22 -3.42
C PRO A 67 -14.18 3.66 -3.56
N ARG A 68 -14.72 4.60 -2.79
CA ARG A 68 -14.21 5.96 -2.73
C ARG A 68 -12.78 5.99 -2.19
N ALA A 69 -12.55 5.41 -1.01
CA ALA A 69 -11.23 5.42 -0.39
C ALA A 69 -10.20 4.65 -1.20
N VAL A 70 -10.59 3.56 -1.89
CA VAL A 70 -9.76 2.85 -2.86
C VAL A 70 -9.27 3.78 -3.97
N ARG A 71 -10.16 4.51 -4.65
CA ARG A 71 -9.77 5.44 -5.73
C ARG A 71 -8.81 6.52 -5.22
N GLU A 72 -9.12 7.07 -4.06
CA GLU A 72 -8.33 8.13 -3.45
C GLU A 72 -6.92 7.67 -3.06
N ASN A 73 -6.78 6.46 -2.51
CA ASN A 73 -5.48 5.91 -2.11
C ASN A 73 -4.70 5.38 -3.31
N LEU A 74 -5.38 4.73 -4.27
CA LEU A 74 -4.73 4.24 -5.48
C LEU A 74 -4.14 5.40 -6.29
N ALA A 75 -4.84 6.52 -6.42
CA ALA A 75 -4.32 7.71 -7.11
C ALA A 75 -3.00 8.24 -6.52
N VAL A 76 -2.75 8.03 -5.23
CA VAL A 76 -1.50 8.45 -4.55
C VAL A 76 -0.33 7.57 -4.97
N VAL A 77 -0.54 6.26 -5.03
CA VAL A 77 0.54 5.29 -5.26
C VAL A 77 0.72 4.95 -6.74
N LEU A 78 -0.31 5.13 -7.56
CA LEU A 78 -0.32 4.77 -8.99
C LEU A 78 0.89 5.30 -9.76
N PRO A 79 1.35 6.55 -9.58
CA PRO A 79 2.53 7.06 -10.30
C PRO A 79 3.81 6.27 -10.03
N ALA A 80 3.94 5.65 -8.86
CA ALA A 80 5.14 4.91 -8.45
C ALA A 80 5.06 3.40 -8.77
N ILE A 81 3.88 2.86 -9.09
CA ILE A 81 3.68 1.40 -9.21
C ILE A 81 4.52 0.78 -10.33
N ASN A 82 4.53 1.38 -11.52
CA ASN A 82 5.26 0.82 -12.66
C ASN A 82 6.76 0.74 -12.37
N HIS A 83 7.34 1.86 -11.94
CA HIS A 83 8.75 1.92 -11.57
C HIS A 83 9.09 0.95 -10.41
N ALA A 84 8.25 0.88 -9.39
CA ALA A 84 8.44 -0.07 -8.28
C ALA A 84 8.46 -1.52 -8.78
N VAL A 85 7.55 -1.91 -9.67
CA VAL A 85 7.49 -3.27 -10.24
C VAL A 85 8.72 -3.57 -11.10
N GLU A 86 9.19 -2.62 -11.92
CA GLU A 86 10.43 -2.76 -12.69
C GLU A 86 11.64 -2.99 -11.77
N LYS A 87 11.75 -2.20 -10.70
CA LYS A 87 12.82 -2.33 -9.71
C LYS A 87 12.79 -3.66 -8.96
N ILE A 88 11.60 -4.11 -8.57
CA ILE A 88 11.39 -5.41 -7.94
C ILE A 88 11.85 -6.56 -8.86
N LYS A 89 11.73 -6.40 -10.17
CA LYS A 89 12.18 -7.37 -11.18
C LYS A 89 13.67 -7.25 -11.55
N GLY A 90 14.41 -6.30 -10.97
CA GLY A 90 15.84 -6.13 -11.19
C GLY A 90 16.22 -5.15 -12.30
N SER A 91 15.32 -4.24 -12.70
CA SER A 91 15.66 -3.21 -13.69
C SER A 91 16.78 -2.25 -13.20
N PRO A 92 17.80 -1.97 -14.02
CA PRO A 92 18.85 -1.01 -13.70
C PRO A 92 18.41 0.45 -13.85
N SER A 93 17.21 0.75 -14.37
CA SER A 93 16.72 2.12 -14.63
C SER A 93 16.76 3.03 -13.41
N GLU A 94 17.34 4.23 -13.46
CA GLU A 94 17.47 5.09 -12.27
C GLU A 94 16.15 5.40 -11.54
N CYS A 95 16.20 5.54 -10.21
CA CYS A 95 15.02 5.88 -9.40
C CYS A 95 14.60 7.35 -9.55
N ALA A 96 15.56 8.22 -9.88
CA ALA A 96 15.29 9.60 -10.22
C ALA A 96 14.87 9.66 -11.69
N VAL A 97 13.62 10.01 -11.94
CA VAL A 97 13.21 10.51 -13.25
C VAL A 97 13.45 12.04 -13.22
N PRO A 98 14.12 12.64 -14.22
CA PRO A 98 14.26 14.09 -14.32
C PRO A 98 12.92 14.84 -14.31
#